data_AF-A0A523EIC6-F1
#
_entry.id   AF-A0A523EIC6-F1
#
_cell.length_a   1.000
_cell.length_b   1.000
_cell.length_c   1.000
_cell.angle_alpha   90.00
_cell.angle_beta   90.00
_cell.angle_gamma   90.00
#
_symmetry.space_group_name_H-M   'P 1'
#
loop_
_entity.id
_entity.type
_entity.pdbx_description
1 polymer ?
#
loop_
_entity_poly.entity_id
_entity_poly.type
_entity_poly.pdbx_seq_one_letter_code
_entity_poly.pdbx_strand_id
1 'polypeptide(L)' 'MKHCGFRTSFGGVLFCQDEDYLEGLCKFHYRALQAGEINENGVINERISDQIRRREINYHGIEPDDEIYLEDRK' A
#
# COMPACT_ATOMS: atom_id res chain seq x y z
N MET A 1 -4.67 1.91 18.86
CA MET A 1 -5.29 2.47 17.63
C MET A 1 -5.39 1.36 16.61
N LYS A 2 -6.39 1.39 15.73
CA LYS A 2 -6.47 0.45 14.60
C LYS A 2 -5.64 1.01 13.44
N HIS A 3 -4.88 0.15 12.78
CA HIS A 3 -4.14 0.50 11.56
C HIS A 3 -5.03 0.30 10.33
N CYS A 4 -4.63 0.88 9.22
CA CYS A 4 -5.24 0.67 7.91
C CYS A 4 -5.32 -0.84 7.56
N GLY A 5 -6.46 -1.26 7.02
CA GLY A 5 -6.74 -2.62 6.60
C GLY A 5 -6.20 -2.98 5.21
N PHE A 6 -5.59 -2.03 4.49
CA PHE A 6 -4.95 -2.30 3.21
C PHE A 6 -3.79 -3.28 3.39
N ARG A 7 -3.82 -4.39 2.65
CA ARG A 7 -2.78 -5.42 2.67
C ARG A 7 -1.77 -5.16 1.55
N THR A 8 -0.50 -5.07 1.93
CA THR A 8 0.57 -4.78 0.98
C THR A 8 0.94 -6.02 0.20
N SER A 9 1.50 -5.83 -1.00
CA SER A 9 2.14 -6.91 -1.76
C SER A 9 3.54 -7.24 -1.25
N PHE A 10 4.10 -6.46 -0.31
CA PHE A 10 5.39 -6.75 0.33
C PHE A 10 5.27 -7.95 1.26
N GLY A 11 5.75 -9.11 0.82
CA GLY A 11 5.63 -10.38 1.55
C GLY A 11 4.20 -10.91 1.68
N GLY A 12 3.20 -10.18 1.16
CA GLY A 12 1.80 -10.59 1.14
C GLY A 12 1.17 -10.79 2.52
N VAL A 13 1.79 -10.37 3.62
CA VAL A 13 1.29 -10.59 5.00
C VAL A 13 1.22 -9.31 5.83
N LEU A 14 1.75 -8.21 5.30
CA LEU A 14 1.82 -6.93 6.00
C LEU A 14 0.62 -6.05 5.65
N PHE A 15 0.22 -5.26 6.63
CA PHE A 15 -0.78 -4.21 6.48
C PHE A 15 -0.11 -2.85 6.46
N CYS A 16 -0.75 -1.86 5.84
CA CYS A 16 -0.35 -0.47 5.99
C CYS A 16 -0.41 -0.06 7.48
N GLN A 17 0.67 0.53 8.00
CA GLN A 17 0.81 0.87 9.43
C GLN A 17 0.21 2.22 9.80
N ASP A 18 -0.22 3.01 8.82
CA ASP A 18 -0.89 4.30 9.06
C ASP A 18 -2.20 4.11 9.82
N GLU A 19 -2.58 5.15 10.58
CA GLU A 19 -3.83 5.17 11.34
C GLU A 19 -5.06 5.03 10.43
N ASP A 20 -6.01 4.22 10.89
CA ASP A 20 -7.33 4.11 10.25
C ASP A 20 -8.05 5.47 10.20
N TYR A 21 -8.77 5.70 9.12
CA TYR A 21 -9.53 6.92 8.90
C TYR A 21 -11.00 6.63 8.58
N LEU A 22 -11.28 6.06 7.39
CA LEU A 22 -12.63 5.76 6.93
C LEU A 22 -12.64 4.43 6.17
N GLU A 23 -13.72 3.67 6.34
CA GLU A 23 -13.90 2.35 5.71
C GLU A 23 -12.79 1.34 6.04
N GLY A 24 -12.13 1.50 7.20
CA GLY A 24 -11.00 0.66 7.58
C GLY A 24 -9.71 0.99 6.81
N LEU A 25 -9.63 2.15 6.15
CA LEU A 25 -8.47 2.61 5.38
C LEU A 25 -7.92 3.92 5.95
N CYS A 26 -6.61 4.12 5.85
CA CYS A 26 -6.00 5.42 6.10
C CYS A 26 -6.42 6.44 5.02
N LYS A 27 -6.12 7.73 5.23
CA LYS A 27 -6.47 8.81 4.29
C LYS A 27 -5.93 8.60 2.89
N PHE A 28 -4.75 8.02 2.75
CA PHE A 28 -4.14 7.75 1.45
C PHE A 28 -4.87 6.64 0.70
N HIS A 29 -5.07 5.47 1.33
CA HIS A 29 -5.75 4.34 0.68
C HIS A 29 -7.24 4.62 0.45
N TYR A 30 -7.90 5.39 1.32
CA TYR A 30 -9.25 5.86 1.06
C TYR A 30 -9.33 6.74 -0.19
N ARG A 31 -8.35 7.62 -0.43
CA ARG A 31 -8.30 8.41 -1.68
C ARG A 31 -8.04 7.54 -2.91
N ALA A 32 -7.20 6.52 -2.79
CA ALA A 32 -6.97 5.56 -3.87
C ALA A 32 -8.26 4.78 -4.21
N LEU A 33 -9.06 4.42 -3.20
CA LEU A 33 -10.39 3.82 -3.39
C LEU A 33 -11.34 4.77 -4.14
N GLN A 34 -11.44 6.03 -3.69
CA GLN A 34 -12.28 7.05 -4.33
C GLN A 34 -11.86 7.35 -5.79
N ALA A 35 -10.57 7.25 -6.09
CA ALA A 35 -10.03 7.42 -7.43
C ALA A 35 -10.21 6.17 -8.34
N GLY A 36 -10.73 5.06 -7.81
CA GLY A 36 -10.86 3.79 -8.53
C GLY A 36 -9.51 3.09 -8.80
N GLU A 37 -8.47 3.47 -8.05
CA GLU A 37 -7.13 2.91 -8.15
C GLU A 37 -7.00 1.57 -7.41
N ILE A 38 -7.82 1.38 -6.38
CA ILE A 38 -8.06 0.10 -5.70
C ILE A 38 -9.56 -0.17 -5.64
N ASN A 39 -9.96 -1.44 -5.52
CA ASN A 39 -11.34 -1.80 -5.18
C ASN A 39 -11.53 -1.92 -3.66
N GLU A 40 -12.76 -2.20 -3.23
CA GLU A 40 -13.16 -2.40 -1.82
C GLU A 40 -12.41 -3.54 -1.11
N ASN A 41 -11.81 -4.48 -1.86
CA ASN A 41 -10.99 -5.56 -1.32
C ASN A 41 -9.49 -5.18 -1.24
N GLY A 42 -9.13 -3.92 -1.53
CA GLY A 42 -7.74 -3.46 -1.55
C GLY A 42 -6.95 -3.94 -2.77
N VAL A 43 -7.60 -4.47 -3.81
CA VAL A 43 -6.91 -4.91 -5.02
C VAL A 43 -6.67 -3.74 -5.95
N ILE A 44 -5.40 -3.49 -6.29
CA ILE A 44 -5.00 -2.42 -7.21
C ILE A 44 -5.54 -2.72 -8.61
N ASN A 45 -6.14 -1.70 -9.21
CA ASN A 45 -6.68 -1.75 -10.56
C ASN A 45 -5.57 -2.06 -11.58
N GLU A 46 -5.77 -3.11 -12.37
CA GLU A 46 -4.84 -3.53 -13.42
C GLU A 46 -4.62 -2.49 -14.52
N ARG A 47 -5.56 -1.54 -14.68
CA ARG A 47 -5.48 -0.48 -15.70
C ARG A 47 -4.49 0.63 -15.35
N ILE A 48 -3.98 0.68 -14.11
CA ILE A 48 -2.90 1.61 -13.75
C ILE A 48 -1.62 1.11 -14.40
N SER A 49 -1.20 1.79 -15.48
CA SER A 49 0.05 1.49 -16.19
C SER A 49 1.29 2.05 -15.50
N ASP A 50 1.12 3.12 -14.71
CA ASP A 50 2.20 3.77 -13.97
C ASP A 50 2.69 2.88 -12.82
N GLN A 51 3.87 2.29 -12.99
CA GLN A 51 4.50 1.41 -12.00
C GLN A 51 4.92 2.15 -10.73
N ILE A 52 5.24 3.45 -10.82
CA ILE A 52 5.58 4.26 -9.64
C ILE A 52 4.32 4.43 -8.80
N ARG A 53 3.18 4.78 -9.40
CA ARG A 53 1.91 4.91 -8.68
C ARG A 53 1.47 3.60 -8.04
N ARG A 54 1.62 2.47 -8.75
CA ARG A 54 1.35 1.14 -8.18
C ARG A 54 2.24 0.85 -6.98
N ARG A 55 3.51 1.25 -7.02
CA ARG A 55 4.44 1.09 -5.91
C ARG A 55 4.03 1.97 -4.72
N GLU A 56 3.72 3.24 -4.94
CA GLU A 56 3.21 4.12 -3.89
C GLU A 56 2.00 3.52 -3.17
N ILE A 57 1.03 2.99 -3.94
CA ILE A 57 -0.16 2.38 -3.34
C ILE A 57 0.18 1.14 -2.53
N ASN A 58 1.04 0.27 -3.07
CA ASN A 58 1.41 -0.99 -2.40
C ASN A 58 2.21 -0.80 -1.11
N TYR A 59 3.13 0.16 -1.09
CA TYR A 59 4.12 0.32 -0.03
C TYR A 59 3.84 1.48 0.91
N HIS A 60 2.73 2.20 0.73
CA HIS A 60 2.34 3.27 1.65
C HIS A 60 2.15 2.77 3.09
N GLY A 61 2.72 3.49 4.05
CA GLY A 61 2.68 3.13 5.47
C GLY A 61 3.50 1.88 5.81
N ILE A 62 4.43 1.47 4.93
CA ILE A 62 5.51 0.53 5.25
C ILE A 62 6.80 1.34 5.25
N GLU A 63 7.47 1.37 6.40
CA GLU A 63 8.88 1.72 6.43
C GLU A 63 9.65 0.48 5.99
N PRO A 64 10.32 0.47 4.82
CA PRO A 64 11.29 -0.57 4.57
C PRO A 64 12.36 -0.41 5.66
N ASP A 65 12.58 -1.45 6.47
CA ASP A 65 13.76 -1.50 7.32
C ASP A 65 14.96 -1.15 6.44
N ASP A 66 15.79 -0.19 6.85
CA ASP A 66 16.98 0.29 6.10
C ASP A 66 17.98 -0.83 5.79
N GLU A 67 17.74 -2.05 6.27
CA GLU A 67 18.44 -3.27 5.95
C GLU A 67 17.53 -4.22 5.15
N ILE A 68 17.69 -4.26 3.83
CA ILE A 68 17.72 -5.46 2.96
C ILE A 68 17.44 -4.98 1.52
N TYR A 69 18.50 -4.52 0.86
CA TYR A 69 18.77 -4.92 -0.52
C TYR A 69 20.17 -5.55 -0.51
N LEU A 70 20.22 -6.88 -0.31
CA LEU A 70 21.47 -7.65 -0.46
C LEU A 70 21.91 -7.82 -1.93
N GLU A 71 21.19 -7.23 -2.89
CA GLU A 71 21.48 -7.40 -4.32
C GLU A 71 22.17 -6.20 -5.00
N ASP A 72 22.24 -5.04 -4.35
CA ASP A 72 22.87 -3.83 -4.94
C ASP A 72 24.34 -3.61 -4.51
N ARG A 73 24.97 -4.61 -3.86
CA ARG A 73 26.43 -4.63 -3.68
C ARG A 73 27.10 -5.37 -4.84
N LYS A 74 27.31 -4.67 -5.95
CA LYS A 74 28.33 -5.02 -6.95
C LYS A 74 29.28 -3.86 -7.17
#